data_AF-A0A7J7KSU3-F1
#
_entry.id   AF-A0A7J7KSU3-F1
#
_cell.length_a   1.000
_cell.length_b   1.000
_cell.length_c   1.000
_cell.angle_alpha   90.00
_cell.angle_beta   90.00
_cell.angle_gamma   90.00
#
_symmetry.space_group_name_H-M   'P 1'
#
loop_
_entity.id
_entity.type
_entity.pdbx_description
1 polymer ?
#
loop_
_entity_poly.entity_id
_entity_poly.type
_entity_poly.pdbx_seq_one_letter_code
_entity_poly.pdbx_strand_id
1 'polypeptide(L)'
;MTKVEWRFPPYWTPDGVRIHYITKGCDVQEDCGRKKKNNVLHCKRDWWNDWTCYECCNGPRCNYYVTLGAGNVKPQTLLISLTVILTSVITYLRI
;
A
#
# COMPACT_ATOMS: atom_id res chain seq x y z
N MET A 1 0.98 10.87 -8.35
CA MET A 1 0.53 9.61 -8.99
C MET A 1 1.63 8.55 -8.88
N THR A 2 1.27 7.29 -8.64
CA THR A 2 2.18 6.14 -8.67
C THR A 2 1.61 5.07 -9.59
N LYS A 3 2.43 4.55 -10.52
CA LYS A 3 2.16 3.32 -11.26
C LYS A 3 2.99 2.19 -10.63
N VAL A 4 2.33 1.12 -10.23
CA VAL A 4 2.95 -0.09 -9.68
C VAL A 4 2.66 -1.24 -10.63
N GLU A 5 3.70 -1.92 -11.10
CA GLU A 5 3.60 -3.05 -12.02
C GLU A 5 4.24 -4.27 -11.37
N TRP A 6 3.67 -5.44 -11.63
CA TRP A 6 4.23 -6.74 -11.27
C TRP A 6 4.29 -7.56 -12.56
N ARG A 7 5.51 -7.80 -13.03
CA ARG A 7 5.76 -8.46 -14.31
C ARG A 7 7.19 -8.98 -14.38
N PHE A 8 7.46 -9.82 -15.37
CA PHE A 8 8.82 -10.25 -15.67
C PHE A 8 9.69 -9.10 -16.21
N PRO A 9 11.03 -9.23 -16.11
CA PRO A 9 11.95 -8.37 -16.84
C PRO A 9 11.63 -8.27 -18.32
N PRO A 10 11.80 -7.08 -18.95
CA PRO A 10 11.56 -6.90 -20.38
C PRO A 10 12.62 -7.58 -21.27
N TYR A 11 13.61 -8.24 -20.66
CA TYR A 11 14.69 -8.97 -21.31
C TYR A 11 14.67 -10.43 -20.85
N TRP A 12 15.25 -11.32 -21.64
CA TRP A 12 15.34 -12.73 -21.29
C TRP A 12 16.20 -12.93 -20.03
N THR A 13 15.69 -13.71 -19.09
CA THR A 13 16.41 -14.12 -17.89
C THR A 13 16.18 -15.61 -17.64
N PRO A 14 17.24 -16.37 -17.30
CA PRO A 14 17.07 -17.71 -16.76
C PRO A 14 16.22 -17.62 -15.49
N ASP A 15 15.24 -18.52 -15.35
CA ASP A 15 14.34 -18.59 -14.19
C ASP A 15 13.62 -17.27 -13.87
N GLY A 16 13.23 -16.53 -14.91
CA GLY A 16 12.63 -15.20 -14.79
C GLY A 16 11.66 -15.10 -13.62
N VAL A 17 11.99 -14.26 -12.65
CA VAL A 17 11.15 -13.97 -11.49
C VAL A 17 10.46 -12.63 -11.75
N ARG A 18 9.18 -12.53 -11.38
CA ARG A 18 8.47 -11.26 -11.45
C ARG A 18 9.02 -10.31 -10.39
N ILE A 19 9.14 -9.04 -10.76
CA ILE A 19 9.58 -7.99 -9.85
C ILE A 19 8.63 -6.80 -9.92
N HIS A 20 8.71 -5.95 -8.90
CA HIS A 20 7.94 -4.72 -8.86
C HIS A 20 8.63 -3.61 -9.65
N TYR A 21 7.88 -2.97 -10.56
CA TYR A 21 8.29 -1.73 -11.22
C TYR A 21 7.45 -0.57 -10.69
N ILE A 22 8.12 0.48 -10.21
CA ILE A 22 7.47 1.64 -9.58
C ILE A 22 7.81 2.87 -10.41
N THR A 23 6.80 3.51 -10.96
CA THR A 23 6.93 4.83 -11.61
C THR A 23 6.15 5.85 -10.80
N LYS A 24 6.81 6.95 -10.42
CA LYS A 24 6.20 8.04 -9.66
C LYS A 24 6.28 9.33 -10.46
N GLY A 25 5.21 10.13 -10.40
CA GLY A 25 5.16 11.40 -11.10
C GLY A 25 3.98 12.26 -10.69
N CYS A 26 4.05 13.53 -11.05
CA CYS A 26 2.90 14.42 -11.04
C CYS A 26 1.98 14.07 -12.20
N ASP A 27 0.67 14.16 -11.98
CA ASP A 27 -0.35 13.90 -12.99
C ASP A 27 -1.56 14.77 -12.68
N VAL A 28 -2.37 15.04 -13.70
CA VAL A 28 -3.67 15.70 -13.49
C VAL A 28 -4.62 14.69 -12.84
N GLN A 29 -5.38 15.14 -11.84
CA GLN A 29 -6.24 14.25 -11.05
C GLN A 29 -7.23 13.47 -11.92
N GLU A 30 -7.82 14.13 -12.91
CA GLU A 30 -8.76 13.53 -13.88
C GLU A 30 -8.09 12.48 -14.76
N ASP A 31 -6.89 12.77 -15.27
CA ASP A 31 -6.12 11.83 -16.09
C ASP A 31 -5.68 10.61 -15.31
N CYS A 32 -5.23 10.80 -14.07
CA CYS A 32 -4.91 9.68 -13.19
C CYS A 32 -6.15 8.83 -12.91
N GLY A 33 -7.29 9.47 -12.63
CA GLY A 33 -8.58 8.79 -12.42
C GLY A 33 -9.00 7.96 -13.63
N ARG A 34 -8.83 8.49 -14.84
CA ARG A 34 -9.07 7.79 -16.10
C ARG A 34 -8.14 6.59 -16.28
N LYS A 35 -6.83 6.76 -16.05
CA LYS A 35 -5.84 5.65 -16.11
C LYS A 35 -6.20 4.54 -15.12
N LYS A 36 -6.55 4.90 -13.88
CA LYS A 36 -6.98 3.97 -12.84
C LYS A 36 -8.25 3.21 -13.23
N LYS A 37 -9.27 3.91 -13.74
CA LYS A 37 -10.54 3.30 -14.16
C LYS A 37 -10.35 2.35 -15.34
N ASN A 38 -9.60 2.80 -16.36
CA ASN A 38 -9.34 1.98 -17.55
C ASN A 38 -8.53 0.72 -17.23
N ASN A 39 -7.69 0.76 -16.20
CA ASN A 39 -6.84 -0.36 -15.82
C ASN A 39 -7.34 -1.18 -14.63
N VAL A 40 -8.62 -1.01 -14.23
CA VAL A 40 -9.17 -1.66 -13.02
C VAL A 40 -9.09 -3.18 -13.09
N LEU A 41 -9.35 -3.77 -14.26
CA LEU A 41 -9.33 -5.22 -14.48
C LEU A 41 -7.92 -5.81 -14.41
N HIS A 42 -6.90 -4.99 -14.65
CA HIS A 42 -5.49 -5.36 -14.60
C HIS A 42 -4.84 -5.01 -13.25
N CYS A 43 -5.59 -4.54 -12.26
CA CYS A 43 -5.09 -4.17 -10.93
C CYS A 43 -5.57 -5.17 -9.86
N LYS A 44 -5.23 -6.46 -10.02
CA LYS A 44 -5.66 -7.52 -9.09
C LYS A 44 -4.71 -7.78 -7.93
N ARG A 45 -3.42 -7.47 -8.09
CA ARG A 45 -2.36 -7.77 -7.13
C ARG A 45 -2.14 -9.26 -6.83
N ASP A 46 -2.47 -10.12 -7.80
CA ASP A 46 -2.16 -11.55 -7.73
C ASP A 46 -0.66 -11.80 -7.90
N TRP A 47 -0.11 -12.81 -7.22
CA TRP A 47 1.32 -13.11 -7.32
C TRP A 47 1.72 -13.85 -8.60
N TRP A 48 0.80 -14.62 -9.19
CA TRP A 48 1.09 -15.45 -10.37
C TRP A 48 0.85 -14.76 -11.71
N ASN A 49 0.06 -13.68 -11.74
CA ASN A 49 -0.31 -13.01 -12.98
C ASN A 49 0.26 -11.59 -13.05
N ASP A 50 0.53 -11.11 -14.26
CA ASP A 50 1.00 -9.75 -14.45
C ASP A 50 -0.13 -8.77 -14.15
N TRP A 51 0.20 -7.69 -13.44
CA TRP A 51 -0.77 -6.65 -13.10
C TRP A 51 -0.13 -5.28 -13.08
N THR A 52 -0.96 -4.26 -13.23
CA THR A 52 -0.58 -2.85 -13.19
C THR A 52 -1.65 -2.06 -12.46
N CYS A 53 -1.24 -1.24 -11.51
CA CYS A 53 -2.12 -0.41 -10.71
C CYS A 53 -1.69 1.05 -10.80
N TYR A 54 -2.68 1.94 -10.98
CA TYR A 54 -2.49 3.39 -10.88
C TYR A 54 -3.09 3.90 -9.58
N GLU A 55 -2.28 4.61 -8.82
CA GLU A 55 -2.64 5.20 -7.54
C GLU A 55 -2.57 6.72 -7.61
N CYS A 56 -3.73 7.36 -7.45
CA CYS A 56 -3.91 8.81 -7.48
C CYS A 56 -3.94 9.36 -6.05
N CYS A 57 -3.27 10.48 -5.83
CA CYS A 57 -3.24 11.19 -4.57
C CYS A 57 -3.16 12.70 -4.82
N ASN A 58 -3.58 13.49 -3.83
CA ASN A 58 -3.56 14.94 -3.87
C ASN A 58 -2.63 15.49 -2.78
N GLY A 59 -1.94 16.59 -3.08
CA GLY A 59 -1.04 17.28 -2.17
C GLY A 59 0.45 17.04 -2.44
N PRO A 60 1.33 17.86 -1.82
CA PRO A 60 2.77 17.76 -2.00
C PRO A 60 3.31 16.44 -1.45
N ARG A 61 4.15 15.76 -2.23
CA ARG A 61 4.76 14.45 -1.87
C ARG A 61 3.76 13.39 -1.40
N CYS A 62 2.51 13.46 -1.85
CA CYS A 62 1.45 12.54 -1.42
C CYS A 62 1.75 11.06 -1.76
N ASN A 63 2.60 10.81 -2.75
CA ASN A 63 3.06 9.50 -3.16
C ASN A 63 4.45 9.14 -2.60
N TYR A 64 4.78 9.61 -1.39
CA TYR A 64 6.03 9.28 -0.71
C TYR A 64 6.22 7.76 -0.58
N TYR A 65 5.20 7.05 -0.09
CA TYR A 65 5.19 5.58 -0.03
C TYR A 65 4.86 4.96 -1.38
N VAL A 66 5.30 3.70 -1.59
CA VAL A 66 5.04 2.97 -2.84
C VAL A 66 3.55 2.75 -3.05
N THR A 67 2.82 2.33 -2.02
CA THR A 67 1.36 2.14 -2.07
C THR A 67 0.66 3.08 -1.08
N LEU A 68 -0.46 3.66 -1.52
CA LEU A 68 -1.32 4.54 -0.72
C LEU A 68 -2.29 3.75 0.17
N GLY A 69 -2.36 2.43 0.00
CA GLY A 69 -3.25 1.51 0.70
C GLY A 69 -2.63 0.78 1.89
N ALA A 70 -1.41 1.16 2.32
CA ALA A 70 -0.89 0.72 3.62
C ALA A 70 -1.85 1.29 4.68
N GLY A 71 -2.82 0.48 5.10
CA GLY A 71 -3.87 0.91 6.01
C GLY A 71 -3.26 1.56 7.23
N ASN A 72 -3.83 2.70 7.65
CA ASN A 72 -3.57 3.24 8.97
C ASN A 72 -3.78 2.09 9.96
N VAL A 73 -2.71 1.56 10.54
CA VAL A 73 -2.78 0.50 11.53
C VAL A 73 -3.60 1.09 12.67
N LYS A 74 -4.87 0.71 12.76
CA LYS A 74 -5.74 1.25 13.81
C LYS A 74 -5.27 0.64 15.12
N PRO A 75 -4.98 1.45 16.15
CA PRO A 75 -4.65 0.91 17.45
C PRO A 75 -5.81 0.03 17.94
N GLN A 76 -5.50 -1.17 18.40
CA GLN A 76 -6.49 -2.05 19.01
C GLN A 76 -6.85 -1.51 20.40
N THR A 77 -7.86 -0.66 20.46
CA THR A 77 -8.29 0.06 21.67
C THR A 77 -8.57 -0.89 22.84
N LEU A 78 -9.13 -2.07 22.58
CA LEU A 78 -9.41 -3.09 23.60
C LEU A 78 -8.14 -3.60 24.29
N LEU A 79 -7.08 -3.89 23.53
CA LEU A 79 -5.81 -4.35 24.09
C LEU A 79 -5.17 -3.25 24.95
N ILE A 80 -5.20 -2.02 24.47
CA ILE A 80 -4.66 -0.86 25.19
C ILE A 80 -5.42 -0.67 26.51
N SER A 81 -6.75 -0.71 26.51
CA SER A 81 -7.55 -0.57 27.74
C SER A 81 -7.26 -1.68 28.75
N LEU A 82 -7.12 -2.93 28.30
CA LEU A 82 -6.82 -4.07 29.19
C LEU A 82 -5.43 -3.92 29.82
N THR A 83 -4.43 -3.47 29.05
CA THR A 83 -3.09 -3.23 29.60
C THR A 83 -3.08 -2.13 30.65
N VAL A 84 -3.82 -1.04 30.44
CA VAL A 84 -3.92 0.07 31.40
C VAL A 84 -4.57 -0.40 32.70
N ILE A 85 -5.70 -1.10 32.62
CA ILE A 85 -6.41 -1.63 33.81
C ILE A 85 -5.52 -2.61 34.59
N LEU A 86 -4.84 -3.51 33.89
CA LEU A 86 -3.95 -4.48 34.54
C LEU A 86 -2.81 -3.78 35.29
N THR A 87 -2.17 -2.79 34.65
CA THR A 87 -1.10 -2.02 35.31
C THR A 87 -1.61 -1.26 36.52
N SER A 88 -2.78 -0.62 36.45
CA SER A 88 -3.34 0.14 37.58
C SER A 88 -3.66 -0.77 38.76
N VAL A 89 -4.24 -1.95 38.51
CA VAL A 89 -4.53 -2.96 39.54
C VAL A 89 -3.23 -3.47 40.17
N ILE A 90 -2.19 -3.74 39.39
CA ILE A 90 -0.90 -4.20 39.92
C ILE A 90 -0.26 -3.13 40.80
N THR A 91 -0.26 -1.85 40.41
CA THR A 91 0.24 -0.76 41.28
C THR A 91 -0.60 -0.60 42.53
N TYR A 92 -1.92 -0.73 42.45
CA TYR A 92 -2.81 -0.62 43.61
C TYR A 92 -2.57 -1.76 44.62
N LEU A 93 -2.31 -2.98 44.13
CA LEU A 93 -2.03 -4.16 44.97
C LEU A 93 -0.57 -4.25 45.44
N ARG A 94 0.34 -3.43 44.88
CA ARG A 94 1.75 -3.34 45.30
C ARG A 94 2.03 -2.21 46.30
N ILE A 95 1.00 -1.45 46.68
CA ILE A 95 0.96 -0.60 47.88
C ILE A 95 0.26 -1.42 48.98
#